data_AF-A0A1S6XSC2-F1
#
_entry.id   AF-A0A1S6XSC2-F1
#
_cell.length_a   1.000
_cell.length_b   1.000
_cell.length_c   1.000
_cell.angle_alpha   90.00
_cell.angle_beta   90.00
_cell.angle_gamma   90.00
#
_symmetry.space_group_name_H-M   'P 1'
#
loop_
_entity.id
_entity.type
_entity.pdbx_description
1 polymer ?
#
loop_
_entity_poly.entity_id
_entity_poly.type
_entity_poly.pdbx_seq_one_letter_code
_entity_poly.pdbx_strand_id
1 'polypeptide(L)'
;MNSISEIELNKAEESLHEEQLVSKKKRKRNLFIRTLLSFINLFLLFLFLFLFLLFIRTPVRAILNFFVGGSILTLFFFSVGYMLVDETSFLHIAIIITGIVFTVLCLLGTWAYDALLLSLAPPGYDLVLFE
;
A
#
# COMPACT_ATOMS: atom_id res chain seq x y z
N MET A 1 -57.76 13.74 44.59
CA MET A 1 -57.08 14.87 43.91
C MET A 1 -55.58 14.59 43.64
N ASN A 2 -55.17 13.34 43.38
CA ASN A 2 -53.76 12.98 43.06
C ASN A 2 -53.54 12.52 41.60
N SER A 3 -54.60 12.29 40.84
CA SER A 3 -54.50 11.74 39.48
C SER A 3 -53.97 12.75 38.46
N ILE A 4 -54.22 14.05 38.66
CA ILE A 4 -53.76 15.10 37.74
C ILE A 4 -52.23 15.27 37.83
N SER A 5 -51.66 15.19 39.04
CA SER A 5 -50.21 15.25 39.24
C SER A 5 -49.48 14.02 38.69
N GLU A 6 -50.09 12.83 38.76
CA GLU A 6 -49.51 11.61 38.18
C GLU A 6 -49.49 11.67 36.64
N ILE A 7 -50.52 12.23 36.01
CA ILE A 7 -50.59 12.39 34.55
C ILE A 7 -49.53 13.39 34.06
N GLU A 8 -49.34 14.51 34.76
CA GLU A 8 -48.30 15.48 34.39
C GLU A 8 -46.88 14.94 34.64
N LEU A 9 -46.68 14.17 35.71
CA LEU A 9 -45.40 13.51 35.99
C LEU A 9 -45.06 12.48 34.90
N ASN A 10 -46.01 11.65 34.50
CA ASN A 10 -45.82 10.61 33.49
C ASN A 10 -45.51 11.22 32.11
N LYS A 11 -46.18 12.34 31.78
CA LYS A 11 -45.92 13.10 30.55
C LYS A 11 -44.54 13.77 30.55
N ALA A 12 -44.06 14.22 31.72
CA ALA A 12 -42.71 14.76 31.86
C ALA A 12 -41.65 13.66 31.70
N GLU A 13 -41.84 12.48 32.29
CA GLU A 13 -40.94 11.32 32.12
C GLU A 13 -40.88 10.85 30.66
N GLU A 14 -42.01 10.79 29.96
CA GLU A 14 -42.09 10.37 28.56
C GLU A 14 -41.32 11.35 27.64
N SER A 15 -41.44 12.66 27.88
CA SER A 15 -40.69 13.69 27.13
C SER A 15 -39.18 13.63 27.37
N LEU A 16 -38.76 13.35 28.61
CA LEU A 16 -37.36 13.12 28.98
C LEU A 16 -36.81 11.85 28.31
N HIS A 17 -37.64 10.80 28.22
CA HIS A 17 -37.26 9.55 27.61
C HIS A 17 -37.13 9.66 26.08
N GLU A 18 -38.01 10.44 25.43
CA GLU A 18 -37.90 10.80 24.01
C GLU A 18 -36.66 11.64 23.73
N GLU A 19 -36.37 12.69 24.52
CA GLU A 19 -35.16 13.50 24.36
C GLU A 19 -33.87 12.65 24.51
N GLN A 20 -33.84 11.73 25.48
CA GLN A 20 -32.74 10.78 25.62
C GLN A 20 -32.58 9.85 24.41
N LEU A 21 -33.68 9.36 23.85
CA LEU A 21 -33.66 8.51 22.65
C LEU A 21 -33.15 9.29 21.43
N VAL A 22 -33.60 10.54 21.26
CA VAL A 22 -33.15 11.44 20.20
C VAL A 22 -31.66 11.75 20.33
N SER A 23 -31.15 12.03 21.55
CA SER A 23 -29.72 12.30 21.78
C SER A 23 -28.85 11.06 21.53
N LYS A 24 -29.28 9.86 21.96
CA LYS A 24 -28.59 8.59 21.68
C LYS A 24 -28.55 8.29 20.18
N LYS A 25 -29.64 8.54 19.45
CA LYS A 25 -29.72 8.35 17.99
C LYS A 25 -28.80 9.34 17.25
N LYS A 26 -28.75 10.61 17.67
CA LYS A 26 -27.86 11.65 17.13
C LYS A 26 -26.38 11.33 17.41
N ARG A 27 -26.06 10.82 18.61
CA ARG A 27 -24.72 10.37 19.01
C ARG A 27 -24.24 9.16 18.18
N LYS A 28 -25.10 8.16 17.98
CA LYS A 28 -24.81 7.01 17.10
C LYS A 28 -24.57 7.45 15.66
N ARG A 29 -25.35 8.40 15.14
CA ARG A 29 -25.19 8.94 13.79
C ARG A 29 -23.87 9.70 13.63
N ASN A 30 -23.46 10.49 14.62
CA ASN A 30 -22.17 11.19 14.60
C ASN A 30 -20.99 10.21 14.64
N LEU A 31 -21.10 9.14 15.44
CA LEU A 31 -20.08 8.09 15.48
C LEU A 31 -19.98 7.35 14.14
N PHE A 32 -21.11 7.05 13.51
CA PHE A 32 -21.15 6.44 12.18
C PHE A 32 -20.53 7.34 11.11
N ILE A 33 -20.87 8.64 11.08
CA ILE A 33 -20.28 9.61 10.15
C ILE A 33 -18.77 9.69 10.35
N ARG A 34 -18.29 9.70 11.59
CA ARG A 34 -16.85 9.74 11.90
C ARG A 34 -16.13 8.48 11.41
N THR A 35 -16.72 7.31 11.62
CA THR A 35 -16.18 6.05 11.10
C THR A 35 -16.16 6.05 9.59
N LEU A 36 -17.26 6.44 8.94
CA LEU A 36 -17.39 6.46 7.49
C LEU A 36 -16.42 7.47 6.85
N LEU A 37 -16.24 8.65 7.45
CA LEU A 37 -15.24 9.63 7.03
C LEU A 37 -13.82 9.08 7.18
N SER A 38 -13.53 8.35 8.26
CA SER A 38 -12.23 7.67 8.44
C SER A 38 -12.00 6.62 7.36
N PHE A 39 -13.02 5.85 6.97
CA PHE A 39 -12.94 4.88 5.88
C PHE A 39 -12.71 5.57 4.53
N ILE A 40 -13.42 6.66 4.23
CA ILE A 40 -13.23 7.43 2.99
C ILE A 40 -11.80 7.98 2.93
N ASN A 41 -11.30 8.56 4.02
CA ASN A 41 -9.95 9.11 4.06
C ASN A 41 -8.89 8.02 3.86
N LEU A 42 -9.08 6.87 4.49
CA LEU A 42 -8.21 5.70 4.29
C LEU A 42 -8.25 5.21 2.83
N PHE A 43 -9.43 5.13 2.24
CA PHE A 43 -9.60 4.72 0.84
C PHE A 43 -8.94 5.70 -0.13
N LEU A 44 -9.13 7.01 0.07
CA LEU A 44 -8.47 8.05 -0.72
C LEU A 44 -6.95 7.99 -0.58
N LEU A 45 -6.43 7.71 0.61
CA LEU A 45 -5.00 7.52 0.84
C LEU A 45 -4.45 6.35 0.02
N PHE A 46 -5.12 5.19 0.06
CA PHE A 46 -4.72 4.03 -0.74
C PHE A 46 -4.81 4.30 -2.24
N LEU A 47 -5.85 4.98 -2.70
CA LEU A 47 -6.01 5.35 -4.10
C LEU A 47 -4.95 6.36 -4.55
N PHE A 48 -4.62 7.35 -3.73
CA PHE A 48 -3.56 8.31 -4.00
C PHE A 48 -2.18 7.63 -4.03
N LEU A 49 -1.93 6.70 -3.09
CA LEU A 49 -0.73 5.89 -3.05
C LEU A 49 -0.59 5.05 -4.33
N PHE A 50 -1.67 4.39 -4.75
CA PHE A 50 -1.72 3.64 -6.00
C PHE A 50 -1.40 4.52 -7.21
N LEU A 51 -2.04 5.70 -7.32
CA LEU A 51 -1.78 6.63 -8.42
C LEU A 51 -0.33 7.13 -8.43
N PHE A 52 0.21 7.43 -7.26
CA PHE A 52 1.58 7.88 -7.10
C PHE A 52 2.58 6.79 -7.52
N LEU A 53 2.37 5.55 -7.04
CA LEU A 53 3.15 4.40 -7.49
C LEU A 53 3.02 4.24 -9.01
N LEU A 54 1.81 4.25 -9.56
CA LEU A 54 1.59 4.08 -10.99
C LEU A 54 2.30 5.16 -11.82
N PHE A 55 2.34 6.41 -11.35
CA PHE A 55 3.07 7.50 -12.00
C PHE A 55 4.59 7.26 -12.04
N ILE A 56 5.17 6.77 -10.94
CA ILE A 56 6.61 6.49 -10.87
C ILE A 56 6.99 5.11 -11.44
N ARG A 57 6.04 4.32 -11.93
CA ARG A 57 6.29 2.96 -12.46
C ARG A 57 7.36 2.95 -13.55
N THR A 58 7.22 3.83 -14.55
CA THR A 58 8.14 3.91 -15.69
C THR A 58 9.57 4.25 -15.27
N PRO A 59 9.82 5.33 -14.48
CA PRO A 59 11.18 5.62 -14.02
C PRO A 59 11.73 4.53 -13.09
N VAL A 60 10.92 3.94 -12.21
CA VAL A 60 11.36 2.85 -11.34
C VAL A 60 11.80 1.63 -12.15
N ARG A 61 11.01 1.20 -13.14
CA ARG A 61 11.40 0.12 -14.07
C ARG A 61 12.65 0.47 -14.87
N ALA A 62 12.76 1.69 -15.39
CA ALA A 62 13.92 2.11 -16.15
C ALA A 62 15.21 2.05 -15.30
N ILE A 63 15.15 2.52 -14.06
CA ILE A 63 16.29 2.50 -13.12
C ILE A 63 16.65 1.05 -12.77
N LEU A 64 15.68 0.21 -12.43
CA LEU A 64 15.93 -1.20 -12.10
C LEU A 64 16.51 -1.97 -13.28
N ASN A 65 15.97 -1.77 -14.49
CA ASN A 65 16.50 -2.39 -15.70
C ASN A 65 17.91 -1.91 -16.05
N PHE A 66 18.21 -0.63 -15.81
CA PHE A 66 19.57 -0.10 -15.96
C PHE A 66 20.54 -0.78 -14.99
N PHE A 67 20.15 -0.97 -13.74
CA PHE A 67 20.96 -1.69 -12.75
C PHE A 67 21.15 -3.16 -13.11
N VAL A 68 20.11 -3.85 -13.58
CA VAL A 68 20.21 -5.22 -14.10
C VAL A 68 21.20 -5.28 -15.27
N GLY A 69 21.05 -4.40 -16.26
CA GLY A 69 21.96 -4.35 -17.41
C GLY A 69 23.41 -4.07 -17.02
N GLY A 70 23.63 -3.09 -16.14
CA GLY A 70 24.96 -2.77 -15.63
C GLY A 70 25.57 -3.91 -14.82
N SER A 71 24.77 -4.64 -14.05
CA SER A 71 25.22 -5.79 -13.27
C SER A 71 25.60 -6.97 -14.17
N ILE A 72 24.78 -7.27 -15.19
CA ILE A 72 25.10 -8.29 -16.21
C ILE A 72 26.38 -7.93 -16.97
N LEU A 73 26.57 -6.66 -17.33
CA LEU A 73 27.77 -6.20 -18.01
C LEU A 73 29.02 -6.35 -17.13
N THR A 74 28.90 -6.01 -15.84
CA THR A 74 29.98 -6.20 -14.86
C THR A 74 30.31 -7.68 -14.71
N LEU A 75 29.30 -8.54 -14.58
CA LEU A 75 29.44 -9.99 -14.56
C LEU A 75 30.15 -10.52 -15.80
N PHE A 76 29.81 -10.02 -16.98
CA PHE A 76 30.45 -10.42 -18.22
C PHE A 76 31.95 -10.09 -18.21
N PHE A 77 32.34 -8.85 -17.89
CA PHE A 77 33.74 -8.46 -17.84
C PHE A 77 34.54 -9.25 -16.79
N PHE A 78 33.98 -9.42 -15.58
CA PHE A 78 34.65 -10.18 -14.53
C PHE A 78 34.73 -11.67 -14.84
N SER A 79 33.74 -12.26 -15.49
CA SER A 79 33.77 -13.67 -15.92
C SER A 79 34.76 -13.89 -17.06
N VAL A 80 34.86 -12.96 -18.01
CA VAL A 80 35.87 -13.05 -19.09
C VAL A 80 37.27 -12.85 -18.51
N GLY A 81 37.45 -11.88 -17.60
CA GLY A 81 38.71 -11.67 -16.89
C GLY A 81 39.13 -12.90 -16.08
N TYR A 82 38.18 -13.57 -15.42
CA TYR A 82 38.40 -14.82 -14.69
C TYR A 82 38.92 -15.96 -15.59
N MET A 83 38.45 -16.06 -16.84
CA MET A 83 38.92 -17.07 -17.79
C MET A 83 40.29 -16.77 -18.38
N LEU A 84 40.73 -15.51 -18.36
CA LEU A 84 41.97 -15.05 -18.99
C LEU A 84 43.17 -15.02 -18.03
N VAL A 85 42.94 -15.10 -16.72
CA VAL A 85 43.96 -14.95 -15.68
C VAL A 85 43.95 -16.18 -14.77
N ASP A 86 45.07 -16.90 -14.69
CA ASP A 86 45.24 -18.10 -13.83
C ASP A 86 45.23 -17.78 -12.32
N GLU A 87 45.40 -16.50 -11.94
CA GLU A 87 45.37 -16.05 -10.55
C GLU A 87 43.97 -15.60 -10.13
N THR A 88 43.25 -16.49 -9.46
CA THR A 88 41.93 -16.19 -8.91
C THR A 88 42.05 -15.51 -7.55
N SER A 89 41.89 -14.19 -7.49
CA SER A 89 41.76 -13.49 -6.22
C SER A 89 40.36 -13.66 -5.63
N PHE A 90 40.27 -13.80 -4.30
CA PHE A 90 38.99 -13.86 -3.57
C PHE A 90 38.05 -12.70 -3.93
N LEU A 91 38.61 -11.52 -4.23
CA LEU A 91 37.86 -10.34 -4.68
C LEU A 91 37.10 -10.57 -5.99
N HIS A 92 37.67 -11.30 -6.96
CA HIS A 92 36.97 -11.58 -8.22
C HIS A 92 35.72 -12.44 -7.99
N ILE A 93 35.87 -13.50 -7.19
CA ILE A 93 34.74 -14.39 -6.84
C ILE A 93 33.67 -13.61 -6.06
N ALA A 94 34.08 -12.79 -5.09
CA ALA A 94 33.15 -11.96 -4.31
C ALA A 94 32.37 -10.97 -5.18
N ILE A 95 33.02 -10.33 -6.18
CA ILE A 95 32.36 -9.40 -7.10
C ILE A 95 31.34 -10.12 -7.99
N ILE A 96 31.69 -11.30 -8.51
CA ILE A 96 30.77 -12.13 -9.32
C ILE A 96 29.54 -12.52 -8.50
N ILE A 97 29.72 -13.06 -7.30
CA ILE A 97 28.61 -13.46 -6.42
C ILE A 97 27.73 -12.25 -6.09
N THR A 98 28.35 -11.12 -5.71
CA THR A 98 27.63 -9.89 -5.38
C THR A 98 26.84 -9.37 -6.58
N GLY A 99 27.41 -9.43 -7.79
CA GLY A 99 26.73 -9.07 -9.03
C GLY A 99 25.50 -9.94 -9.31
N ILE A 100 25.62 -11.26 -9.12
CA ILE A 100 24.49 -12.20 -9.30
C ILE A 100 23.37 -11.87 -8.30
N VAL A 101 23.73 -11.76 -7.01
CA VAL A 101 22.76 -11.44 -5.95
C VAL A 101 22.07 -10.11 -6.22
N PHE A 102 22.83 -9.09 -6.61
CA PHE A 102 22.30 -7.78 -6.93
C PHE A 102 21.34 -7.81 -8.13
N THR A 103 21.70 -8.53 -9.19
CA THR A 103 20.83 -8.72 -10.37
C THR A 103 19.49 -9.36 -9.98
N VAL A 104 19.53 -10.43 -9.19
CA VAL A 104 18.32 -11.12 -8.70
C VAL A 104 17.48 -10.19 -7.84
N LEU A 105 18.10 -9.41 -6.95
CA LEU A 105 17.39 -8.43 -6.12
C LEU A 105 16.70 -7.34 -6.95
N CYS A 106 17.32 -6.83 -8.01
CA CYS A 106 16.69 -5.84 -8.90
C CYS A 106 15.51 -6.43 -9.68
N LEU A 107 15.62 -7.67 -10.15
CA LEU A 107 14.53 -8.40 -10.80
C LEU A 107 13.36 -8.65 -9.84
N LEU A 108 13.65 -9.12 -8.62
CA LEU A 108 12.67 -9.30 -7.56
C LEU A 108 12.01 -7.97 -7.18
N GLY A 109 12.79 -6.88 -7.10
CA GLY A 109 12.27 -5.54 -6.84
C GLY A 109 11.29 -5.09 -7.91
N THR A 110 11.57 -5.38 -9.18
CA THR A 110 10.67 -5.07 -10.30
C THR A 110 9.37 -5.87 -10.19
N TRP A 111 9.47 -7.17 -9.93
CA TRP A 111 8.31 -8.04 -9.79
C TRP A 111 7.46 -7.69 -8.55
N ALA A 112 8.10 -7.46 -7.41
CA ALA A 112 7.44 -7.07 -6.17
C ALA A 112 6.72 -5.72 -6.32
N TYR A 113 7.30 -4.79 -7.07
CA TYR A 113 6.69 -3.51 -7.38
C TYR A 113 5.41 -3.66 -8.23
N ASP A 114 5.46 -4.49 -9.27
CA ASP A 114 4.27 -4.79 -10.08
C ASP A 114 3.20 -5.54 -9.28
N ALA A 115 3.58 -6.49 -8.43
CA ALA A 115 2.67 -7.20 -7.53
C ALA A 115 2.03 -6.24 -6.50
N LEU A 116 2.80 -5.28 -5.97
CA LEU A 116 2.31 -4.25 -5.07
C LEU A 116 1.26 -3.38 -5.78
N LEU A 117 1.53 -2.93 -7.00
CA LEU A 117 0.57 -2.19 -7.83
C LEU A 117 -0.72 -2.99 -8.06
N LEU A 118 -0.61 -4.28 -8.38
CA LEU A 118 -1.77 -5.18 -8.53
C LEU A 118 -2.60 -5.29 -7.25
N SER A 119 -1.95 -5.48 -6.10
CA SER A 119 -2.65 -5.58 -4.81
C SER A 119 -3.36 -4.30 -4.39
N LEU A 120 -2.87 -3.14 -4.86
CA LEU A 120 -3.45 -1.83 -4.61
C LEU A 120 -4.50 -1.42 -5.66
N ALA A 121 -4.62 -2.17 -6.75
CA ALA A 121 -5.52 -1.84 -7.83
C ALA A 121 -7.00 -1.97 -7.39
N PRO A 122 -7.87 -1.00 -7.73
CA PRO A 122 -9.29 -1.12 -7.48
C PRO A 122 -9.91 -2.27 -8.28
N PRO A 123 -10.96 -2.94 -7.76
CA PRO A 123 -11.59 -4.07 -8.43
C PRO A 123 -12.14 -3.66 -9.80
N GLY A 124 -11.65 -4.31 -10.86
CA GLY A 124 -12.00 -4.00 -12.25
C GLY A 124 -10.94 -3.20 -13.02
N TYR A 125 -9.85 -2.78 -12.36
CA TYR A 125 -8.66 -2.31 -13.06
C TYR A 125 -7.84 -3.52 -13.51
N ASP A 126 -8.10 -4.01 -14.72
CA ASP A 126 -7.13 -4.83 -15.44
C ASP A 126 -5.95 -3.91 -15.75
N LEU A 127 -4.97 -3.90 -14.85
CA LEU A 127 -3.65 -3.37 -15.17
C LEU A 127 -3.23 -4.07 -16.46
N VAL A 128 -3.10 -3.30 -17.54
CA VAL A 128 -2.41 -3.69 -18.76
C VAL A 128 -0.98 -4.04 -18.33
N LEU A 129 -0.81 -5.29 -17.88
CA LEU A 129 0.38 -5.76 -17.19
C LEU A 129 1.47 -6.16 -18.20
N PHE A 130 1.15 -6.10 -19.51
CA PHE A 130 1.91 -6.73 -20.58
C PHE A 130 2.16 -5.86 -21.83
N GLU A 131 1.95 -4.53 -21.76
CA GLU A 131 2.53 -3.63 -22.77
C GLU A 131 3.86 -3.04 -22.30
#